data_AF-A0A2E8BAY3-F1
#
_entry.id   AF-A0A2E8BAY3-F1
#
_cell.length_a   1.000
_cell.length_b   1.000
_cell.length_c   1.000
_cell.angle_alpha   90.00
_cell.angle_beta   90.00
_cell.angle_gamma   90.00
#
_symmetry.space_group_name_H-M   'P 1'
#
loop_
_entity.id
_entity.type
_entity.pdbx_description
1 polymer ?
#
loop_
_entity_poly.entity_id
_entity_poly.type
_entity_poly.pdbx_seq_one_letter_code
_entity_poly.pdbx_strand_id
1 'polypeptide(L)'
;TVYIGSEHEHEMMTEAAHFIRQAHEEGMIAVVWMYPRGKAVEDEKDPQLISGAAGVAACIGADFAKVNYPRAWEGMTQPESLKVAVEAAGRCGIICSGGGSLPPQDFLQRLWDQINVSGCKGAATGRNIHQKTTDEAIRMTAACHAIISQGASVDDAMRIYQGE
;
A
#
# COMPACT_ATOMS: atom_id res chain seq x y z
N THR A 1 -8.39 6.27 8.54
CA THR A 1 -7.25 6.96 7.88
C THR A 1 -6.64 7.90 8.88
N VAL A 2 -5.32 7.97 8.95
CA VAL A 2 -4.58 8.87 9.82
C VAL A 2 -3.61 9.68 8.97
N TYR A 3 -3.63 10.99 9.14
CA TYR A 3 -2.69 11.91 8.51
C TYR A 3 -1.60 12.31 9.52
N ILE A 4 -0.43 11.67 9.44
CA ILE A 4 0.72 11.99 10.28
C ILE A 4 1.37 13.29 9.78
N GLY A 5 1.70 14.21 10.68
CA GLY A 5 2.11 15.60 10.41
C GLY A 5 0.96 16.59 10.24
N SER A 6 -0.29 16.17 10.49
CA SER A 6 -1.46 17.06 10.60
C SER A 6 -1.55 17.70 11.98
N GLU A 7 -2.09 18.91 12.09
CA GLU A 7 -2.40 19.54 13.38
C GLU A 7 -3.42 18.71 14.20
N HIS A 8 -4.23 17.89 13.51
CA HIS A 8 -5.21 16.97 14.10
C HIS A 8 -4.70 15.52 14.21
N GLU A 9 -3.39 15.27 14.04
CA GLU A 9 -2.81 13.93 14.09
C GLU A 9 -3.23 13.16 15.36
N HIS A 10 -3.19 13.83 16.52
CA HIS A 10 -3.49 13.23 17.81
C HIS A 10 -4.94 12.71 17.93
N GLU A 11 -5.91 13.45 17.39
CA GLU A 11 -7.33 13.05 17.35
C GLU A 11 -7.49 11.79 16.50
N MET A 12 -6.98 11.82 15.26
CA MET A 12 -7.06 10.69 14.33
C MET A 12 -6.37 9.45 14.87
N MET A 13 -5.21 9.61 15.54
CA MET A 13 -4.47 8.49 16.11
C MET A 13 -5.21 7.88 17.30
N THR A 14 -5.82 8.72 18.16
CA THR A 14 -6.64 8.27 19.29
C THR A 14 -7.86 7.49 18.82
N GLU A 15 -8.59 8.02 17.83
CA GLU A 15 -9.74 7.34 17.23
C GLU A 15 -9.34 6.02 16.58
N ALA A 16 -8.24 6.00 15.81
CA ALA A 16 -7.76 4.79 15.16
C ALA A 16 -7.41 3.70 16.18
N ALA A 17 -6.66 4.02 17.24
CA ALA A 17 -6.32 3.06 18.29
C ALA A 17 -7.56 2.49 19.00
N HIS A 18 -8.57 3.34 19.26
CA HIS A 18 -9.83 2.89 19.84
C HIS A 18 -10.60 1.94 18.91
N PHE A 19 -10.71 2.26 17.62
CA PHE A 19 -11.39 1.40 16.65
C PHE A 19 -10.65 0.10 16.40
N ILE A 20 -9.31 0.11 16.37
CA ILE A 20 -8.50 -1.11 16.25
C ILE A 20 -8.77 -2.04 17.42
N ARG A 21 -8.72 -1.52 18.67
CA ARG A 21 -9.03 -2.32 19.86
C ARG A 21 -10.42 -2.95 19.77
N GLN A 22 -11.45 -2.16 19.43
CA GLN A 22 -12.81 -2.66 19.30
C GLN A 22 -12.94 -3.71 18.18
N ALA A 23 -12.29 -3.48 17.04
CA ALA A 23 -12.28 -4.46 15.95
C ALA A 23 -11.68 -5.79 16.41
N HIS A 24 -10.55 -5.74 17.13
CA HIS A 24 -9.90 -6.93 17.66
C HIS A 24 -10.70 -7.64 18.77
N GLU A 25 -11.38 -6.90 19.64
CA GLU A 25 -12.32 -7.43 20.65
C GLU A 25 -13.46 -8.23 19.99
N GLU A 26 -13.87 -7.83 18.79
CA GLU A 26 -14.91 -8.49 17.98
C GLU A 26 -14.34 -9.50 16.94
N GLY A 27 -13.03 -9.74 16.93
CA GLY A 27 -12.38 -10.69 16.00
C GLY A 27 -12.29 -10.21 14.55
N MET A 28 -12.44 -8.91 14.29
CA MET A 28 -12.28 -8.29 12.98
C MET A 28 -10.84 -7.80 12.76
N ILE A 29 -10.40 -7.75 11.50
CA ILE A 29 -9.12 -7.13 11.13
C ILE A 29 -9.26 -5.60 11.02
N ALA A 30 -8.17 -4.89 11.24
CA ALA A 30 -8.07 -3.44 11.09
C ALA A 30 -7.05 -3.05 10.00
N VAL A 31 -7.52 -2.26 9.03
CA VAL A 31 -6.67 -1.67 7.98
C VAL A 31 -6.62 -0.15 8.18
N VAL A 32 -5.41 0.39 8.35
CA VAL A 32 -5.21 1.83 8.55
C VAL A 32 -4.50 2.43 7.34
N TRP A 33 -5.12 3.43 6.73
CA TRP A 33 -4.44 4.29 5.76
C TRP A 33 -3.56 5.27 6.52
N MET A 34 -2.25 5.09 6.42
CA MET A 34 -1.23 5.92 7.06
C MET A 34 -0.56 6.81 6.02
N TYR A 35 -0.90 8.10 6.02
CA TYR A 35 -0.37 9.04 5.05
C TYR A 35 0.32 10.21 5.76
N PRO A 36 1.63 10.41 5.56
CA PRO A 36 2.28 11.68 5.87
C PRO A 36 1.59 12.80 5.08
N ARG A 37 0.87 13.67 5.78
CA ARG A 37 0.14 14.79 5.18
C ARG A 37 -0.19 15.82 6.25
N GLY A 38 0.04 17.08 5.92
CA GLY A 38 -0.28 18.22 6.76
C GLY A 38 0.73 19.34 6.54
N LYS A 39 0.53 20.47 7.22
CA LYS A 39 1.40 21.64 7.09
C LYS A 39 2.85 21.36 7.50
N ALA A 40 3.07 20.36 8.37
CA ALA A 40 4.40 19.94 8.82
C ALA A 40 5.06 18.88 7.91
N VAL A 41 4.38 18.43 6.85
CA VAL A 41 4.92 17.45 5.90
C VAL A 41 5.33 18.15 4.62
N GLU A 42 6.64 18.29 4.40
CA GLU A 42 7.17 18.87 3.16
C GLU A 42 7.03 17.93 1.96
N ASP A 43 7.12 16.61 2.20
CA ASP A 43 7.02 15.60 1.16
C ASP A 43 6.25 14.35 1.62
N GLU A 44 5.06 14.16 1.07
CA GLU A 44 4.20 13.00 1.36
C GLU A 44 4.75 11.65 0.84
N LYS A 45 5.83 11.66 0.05
CA LYS A 45 6.47 10.47 -0.52
C LYS A 45 7.91 10.29 -0.07
N ASP A 46 8.33 10.99 0.97
CA ASP A 46 9.65 10.79 1.53
C ASP A 46 9.76 9.37 2.11
N PRO A 47 10.79 8.57 1.73
CA PRO A 47 10.89 7.18 2.17
C PRO A 47 11.08 7.03 3.68
N GLN A 48 11.69 7.99 4.37
CA GLN A 48 11.83 7.94 5.83
C GLN A 48 10.48 8.23 6.51
N LEU A 49 9.75 9.25 6.04
CA LEU A 49 8.40 9.55 6.57
C LEU A 49 7.44 8.38 6.35
N ILE A 50 7.50 7.72 5.19
CA ILE A 50 6.69 6.53 4.92
C ILE A 50 7.08 5.36 5.83
N SER A 51 8.37 5.15 6.08
CA SER A 51 8.84 4.11 7.00
C SER A 51 8.42 4.38 8.45
N GLY A 52 8.48 5.64 8.90
CA GLY A 52 7.98 6.04 10.21
C GLY A 52 6.48 5.83 10.34
N ALA A 53 5.69 6.24 9.34
CA ALA A 53 4.25 6.05 9.32
C ALA A 53 3.86 4.56 9.35
N ALA A 54 4.60 3.71 8.64
CA ALA A 54 4.45 2.26 8.66
C ALA A 54 4.72 1.65 10.05
N GLY A 55 5.79 2.08 10.72
CA GLY A 55 6.09 1.67 12.09
C GLY A 55 5.04 2.13 13.10
N VAL A 56 4.53 3.36 12.97
CA VAL A 56 3.45 3.88 13.83
C VAL A 56 2.18 3.03 13.69
N ALA A 57 1.82 2.62 12.47
CA ALA A 57 0.68 1.72 12.26
C ALA A 57 0.79 0.42 13.05
N ALA A 58 2.00 -0.17 13.08
CA ALA A 58 2.28 -1.36 13.86
C ALA A 58 2.14 -1.10 15.37
N CYS A 59 2.65 0.03 15.87
CA CYS A 59 2.57 0.41 17.28
C CYS A 59 1.12 0.60 17.77
N ILE A 60 0.23 1.12 16.92
CA ILE A 60 -1.19 1.29 17.27
C ILE A 60 -2.03 0.03 17.04
N GLY A 61 -1.40 -1.08 16.64
CA GLY A 61 -2.03 -2.40 16.52
C GLY A 61 -2.73 -2.68 15.19
N ALA A 62 -2.45 -1.94 14.12
CA ALA A 62 -3.06 -2.23 12.83
C ALA A 62 -2.60 -3.60 12.27
N ASP A 63 -3.51 -4.37 11.67
CA ASP A 63 -3.16 -5.62 10.97
C ASP A 63 -2.51 -5.33 9.62
N PHE A 64 -3.05 -4.32 8.93
CA PHE A 64 -2.48 -3.82 7.68
C PHE A 64 -2.39 -2.30 7.68
N ALA A 65 -1.33 -1.77 7.07
CA ALA A 65 -1.18 -0.36 6.82
C ALA A 65 -1.09 -0.05 5.33
N LYS A 66 -1.93 0.87 4.88
CA LYS A 66 -1.89 1.41 3.55
C LYS A 66 -1.05 2.68 3.53
N VAL A 67 0.10 2.63 2.86
CA VAL A 67 1.01 3.77 2.67
C VAL A 67 1.10 4.23 1.20
N ASN A 68 1.66 5.42 0.98
CA ASN A 68 2.05 5.87 -0.35
C ASN A 68 3.26 5.07 -0.85
N TYR A 69 3.40 4.97 -2.19
CA TYR A 69 4.64 4.45 -2.76
C TYR A 69 5.72 5.53 -2.64
N PRO A 70 6.81 5.29 -1.90
CA PRO A 70 7.81 6.32 -1.62
C PRO A 70 8.64 6.61 -2.86
N ARG A 71 9.33 7.75 -2.84
CA ARG A 71 10.46 7.97 -3.74
C ARG A 71 11.63 7.06 -3.35
N ALA A 72 12.56 6.93 -4.28
CA ALA A 72 13.82 6.26 -4.01
C ALA A 72 14.63 7.07 -2.98
N TRP A 73 15.13 6.40 -1.95
CA TRP A 73 16.22 6.91 -1.12
C TRP A 73 17.54 6.85 -1.90
N GLU A 74 18.53 7.65 -1.49
CA GLU A 74 19.84 7.69 -2.12
C GLU A 74 20.49 6.28 -2.15
N GLY A 75 20.91 5.84 -3.34
CA GLY A 75 21.52 4.53 -3.55
C GLY A 75 20.54 3.35 -3.58
N MET A 76 19.23 3.60 -3.53
CA MET A 76 18.18 2.57 -3.54
C MET A 76 17.20 2.79 -4.69
N THR A 77 16.51 1.74 -5.11
CA THR A 77 15.33 1.84 -5.96
C THR A 77 14.08 2.18 -5.12
N GLN A 78 12.99 2.61 -5.75
CA GLN A 78 11.70 2.81 -5.05
C GLN A 78 11.20 1.56 -4.29
N PRO A 79 11.20 0.34 -4.86
CA PRO A 79 10.75 -0.83 -4.12
C PRO A 79 11.71 -1.21 -2.98
N GLU A 80 13.02 -1.03 -3.14
CA GLU A 80 13.95 -1.22 -2.01
C GLU A 80 13.69 -0.20 -0.90
N SER A 81 13.34 1.04 -1.25
CA SER A 81 12.97 2.06 -0.25
C SER A 81 11.65 1.71 0.45
N LEU A 82 10.69 1.13 -0.26
CA LEU A 82 9.45 0.61 0.33
C LEU A 82 9.72 -0.60 1.24
N LYS A 83 10.72 -1.43 0.93
CA LYS A 83 11.12 -2.56 1.77
C LYS A 83 11.47 -2.11 3.19
N VAL A 84 12.13 -0.96 3.35
CA VAL A 84 12.44 -0.39 4.67
C VAL A 84 11.16 -0.11 5.46
N ALA A 85 10.12 0.40 4.81
CA ALA A 85 8.82 0.61 5.45
C ALA A 85 8.13 -0.72 5.83
N VAL A 86 8.24 -1.74 4.98
CA VAL A 86 7.75 -3.10 5.27
C VAL A 86 8.46 -3.68 6.50
N GLU A 87 9.78 -3.54 6.59
CA GLU A 87 10.57 -4.00 7.73
C GLU A 87 10.24 -3.22 9.01
N ALA A 88 10.07 -1.90 8.91
CA ALA A 88 9.68 -1.04 10.04
C ALA A 88 8.29 -1.40 10.61
N ALA A 89 7.37 -1.85 9.76
CA ALA A 89 6.02 -2.27 10.17
C ALA A 89 6.00 -3.64 10.89
N GLY A 90 7.08 -4.41 10.85
CA GLY A 90 7.19 -5.71 11.51
C GLY A 90 6.09 -6.68 11.10
N ARG A 91 5.15 -6.98 12.01
CA ARG A 91 4.02 -7.89 11.75
C ARG A 91 2.81 -7.21 11.09
N CYS A 92 2.76 -5.88 11.06
CA CYS A 92 1.72 -5.14 10.35
C CYS A 92 1.98 -5.25 8.83
N GLY A 93 1.02 -5.80 8.09
CA GLY A 93 1.16 -6.01 6.65
C GLY A 93 1.07 -4.70 5.87
N ILE A 94 2.14 -4.32 5.17
CA ILE A 94 2.09 -3.14 4.30
C ILE A 94 1.41 -3.48 2.98
N ILE A 95 0.43 -2.65 2.62
CA ILE A 95 -0.20 -2.64 1.31
C ILE A 95 0.04 -1.28 0.65
N CYS A 96 0.31 -1.26 -0.65
CA CYS A 96 0.66 -0.02 -1.35
C CYS A 96 -0.43 0.40 -2.35
N SER A 97 -0.41 1.67 -2.77
CA SER A 97 -1.33 2.19 -3.79
C SER A 97 -0.76 1.98 -5.18
N GLY A 98 -1.66 1.68 -6.13
CA GLY A 98 -1.34 1.73 -7.55
C GLY A 98 -1.00 3.15 -8.06
N GLY A 99 -1.29 4.19 -7.29
CA GLY A 99 -1.11 5.59 -7.67
C GLY A 99 -2.22 6.13 -8.58
N GLY A 100 -1.86 7.03 -9.50
CA GLY A 100 -2.74 7.50 -10.57
C GLY A 100 -3.04 6.40 -11.60
N SER A 101 -3.83 6.74 -12.61
CA SER A 101 -4.04 5.85 -13.76
C SER A 101 -2.71 5.68 -14.50
N LEU A 102 -2.30 4.43 -14.72
CA LEU A 102 -1.05 4.06 -15.38
C LEU A 102 -1.34 3.11 -16.55
N PRO A 103 -0.41 3.01 -17.52
CA PRO A 103 -0.42 1.90 -18.46
C PRO A 103 -0.45 0.55 -17.71
N PRO A 104 -1.21 -0.45 -18.19
CA PRO A 104 -1.32 -1.76 -17.55
C PRO A 104 0.02 -2.42 -17.22
N GLN A 105 0.97 -2.38 -18.16
CA GLN A 105 2.32 -2.93 -17.97
C GLN A 105 3.02 -2.27 -16.77
N ASP A 106 3.07 -0.94 -16.73
CA ASP A 106 3.75 -0.19 -15.68
C ASP A 106 3.10 -0.41 -14.31
N PHE A 107 1.77 -0.51 -14.29
CA PHE A 107 1.02 -0.81 -13.07
C PHE A 107 1.30 -2.22 -12.55
N LEU A 108 1.28 -3.24 -13.42
CA LEU A 108 1.53 -4.62 -13.04
C LEU A 108 3.00 -4.85 -12.67
N GLN A 109 3.95 -4.21 -13.36
CA GLN A 109 5.36 -4.22 -12.95
C GLN A 109 5.53 -3.63 -11.56
N ARG A 110 4.94 -2.46 -11.30
CA ARG A 110 4.99 -1.84 -9.98
C ARG A 110 4.38 -2.73 -8.90
N LEU A 111 3.23 -3.34 -9.18
CA LEU A 111 2.60 -4.26 -8.24
C LEU A 111 3.51 -5.45 -7.95
N TRP A 112 4.13 -6.02 -8.99
CA TRP A 112 5.08 -7.11 -8.85
C TRP A 112 6.29 -6.71 -7.99
N ASP A 113 6.89 -5.54 -8.21
CA ASP A 113 8.02 -5.03 -7.41
C ASP A 113 7.64 -4.83 -5.94
N GLN A 114 6.43 -4.32 -5.68
CA GLN A 114 5.92 -4.12 -4.32
C GLN A 114 5.79 -5.45 -3.57
N ILE A 115 5.32 -6.51 -4.23
CA ILE A 115 5.16 -7.83 -3.61
C ILE A 115 6.51 -8.54 -3.49
N ASN A 116 7.29 -8.61 -4.57
CA ASN A 116 8.46 -9.50 -4.69
C ASN A 116 9.77 -8.87 -4.23
N VAL A 117 9.93 -7.55 -4.39
CA VAL A 117 11.15 -6.83 -3.94
C VAL A 117 10.92 -6.20 -2.57
N SER A 118 9.78 -5.52 -2.39
CA SER A 118 9.52 -4.81 -1.14
C SER A 118 8.99 -5.72 -0.02
N GLY A 119 8.30 -6.82 -0.36
CA GLY A 119 7.69 -7.73 0.61
C GLY A 119 6.31 -7.28 1.11
N CYS A 120 5.62 -6.39 0.39
CA CYS A 120 4.25 -5.99 0.70
C CYS A 120 3.31 -7.20 0.74
N LYS A 121 2.25 -7.11 1.56
CA LYS A 121 1.25 -8.17 1.75
C LYS A 121 0.02 -8.02 0.86
N GLY A 122 0.07 -7.13 -0.12
CA GLY A 122 -1.01 -6.88 -1.06
C GLY A 122 -1.01 -5.45 -1.60
N ALA A 123 -2.13 -5.05 -2.19
CA ALA A 123 -2.34 -3.72 -2.73
C ALA A 123 -3.77 -3.23 -2.46
N ALA A 124 -3.95 -1.91 -2.46
CA ALA A 124 -5.28 -1.30 -2.54
C ALA A 124 -5.35 -0.44 -3.80
N THR A 125 -6.14 -0.92 -4.76
CA THR A 125 -6.19 -0.41 -6.14
C THR A 125 -7.59 0.11 -6.44
N GLY A 126 -7.68 1.41 -6.77
CA GLY A 126 -8.94 2.04 -7.18
C GLY A 126 -8.97 2.31 -8.68
N ARG A 127 -8.51 3.50 -9.09
CA ARG A 127 -8.63 4.02 -10.46
C ARG A 127 -8.05 3.13 -11.56
N ASN A 128 -6.97 2.41 -11.29
CA ASN A 128 -6.40 1.44 -12.25
C ASN A 128 -7.32 0.25 -12.55
N ILE A 129 -8.44 0.10 -11.84
CA ILE A 129 -9.49 -0.88 -12.10
C ILE A 129 -10.76 -0.17 -12.57
N HIS A 130 -11.38 0.64 -11.72
CA HIS A 130 -12.77 1.10 -11.95
C HIS A 130 -12.91 2.23 -13.01
N GLN A 131 -11.81 2.79 -13.54
CA GLN A 131 -11.86 3.73 -14.67
C GLN A 131 -11.71 3.04 -16.02
N LYS A 132 -11.56 1.72 -16.05
CA LYS A 132 -11.55 0.89 -17.26
C LYS A 132 -12.98 0.48 -17.63
N THR A 133 -13.15 -0.12 -18.81
CA THR A 133 -14.39 -0.83 -19.15
C THR A 133 -14.60 -2.01 -18.19
N THR A 134 -15.84 -2.50 -18.03
CA THR A 134 -16.16 -3.64 -17.14
C THR A 134 -15.29 -4.85 -17.44
N ASP A 135 -15.13 -5.21 -18.71
CA ASP A 135 -14.36 -6.40 -19.12
C ASP A 135 -12.87 -6.24 -18.82
N GLU A 136 -12.29 -5.08 -19.09
CA GLU A 136 -10.91 -4.78 -18.75
C GLU A 136 -10.69 -4.70 -17.23
N ALA A 137 -11.67 -4.19 -16.47
CA ALA A 137 -11.60 -4.12 -15.02
C ALA A 137 -11.57 -5.54 -14.41
N ILE A 138 -12.41 -6.45 -14.89
CA ILE A 138 -12.42 -7.86 -14.48
C ILE A 138 -11.04 -8.49 -14.77
N ARG A 139 -10.52 -8.36 -15.99
CA ARG A 139 -9.22 -8.92 -16.35
C ARG A 139 -8.07 -8.29 -15.55
N MET A 140 -8.12 -6.98 -15.28
CA MET A 140 -7.13 -6.31 -14.44
C MET A 140 -7.16 -6.82 -12.99
N THR A 141 -8.35 -7.09 -12.43
CA THR A 141 -8.46 -7.69 -11.09
C THR A 141 -7.90 -9.11 -11.06
N ALA A 142 -8.14 -9.91 -12.10
CA ALA A 142 -7.57 -11.25 -12.24
C ALA A 142 -6.03 -11.22 -12.34
N ALA A 143 -5.49 -10.30 -13.15
CA ALA A 143 -4.04 -10.08 -13.26
C ALA A 143 -3.41 -9.67 -11.92
N CYS A 144 -4.05 -8.76 -11.17
CA CYS A 144 -3.61 -8.38 -9.83
C CYS A 144 -3.61 -9.58 -8.86
N HIS A 145 -4.68 -10.38 -8.89
CA HIS A 145 -4.80 -11.58 -8.05
C HIS A 145 -3.70 -12.59 -8.36
N ALA A 146 -3.39 -12.80 -9.64
CA ALA A 146 -2.32 -13.71 -10.07
C ALA A 146 -0.96 -13.30 -9.49
N ILE A 147 -0.61 -12.01 -9.53
CA ILE A 147 0.63 -11.51 -8.91
C ILE A 147 0.58 -11.66 -7.39
N ILE A 148 -0.46 -11.15 -6.74
CA ILE A 148 -0.52 -11.03 -5.27
C ILE A 148 -0.64 -12.38 -4.58
N SER A 149 -1.44 -13.29 -5.15
CA SER A 149 -1.86 -14.53 -4.48
C SER A 149 -1.30 -15.80 -5.10
N GLN A 150 -0.85 -15.75 -6.36
CA GLN A 150 -0.41 -16.95 -7.10
C GLN A 150 1.07 -16.90 -7.52
N GLY A 151 1.77 -15.81 -7.24
CA GLY A 151 3.20 -15.66 -7.57
C GLY A 151 3.47 -15.55 -9.07
N ALA A 152 2.48 -15.10 -9.86
CA ALA A 152 2.63 -14.92 -11.30
C ALA A 152 3.69 -13.87 -11.66
N SER A 153 4.36 -14.06 -12.79
CA SER A 153 5.22 -13.04 -13.37
C SER A 153 4.40 -11.88 -13.96
N VAL A 154 5.07 -10.76 -14.27
CA VAL A 154 4.43 -9.62 -14.94
C VAL A 154 3.89 -10.02 -16.32
N ASP A 155 4.65 -10.84 -17.06
CA ASP A 155 4.26 -11.32 -18.39
C ASP A 155 3.01 -12.20 -18.31
N ASP A 156 2.94 -13.11 -17.34
CA ASP A 156 1.76 -13.96 -17.13
C ASP A 156 0.53 -13.12 -16.76
N ALA A 157 0.70 -12.13 -15.88
CA ALA A 157 -0.36 -11.21 -15.50
C ALA A 157 -0.84 -10.35 -16.68
N MET A 158 0.06 -9.98 -17.58
CA MET A 158 -0.27 -9.23 -18.79
C MET A 158 -1.05 -10.08 -19.80
N ARG A 159 -0.70 -11.36 -19.96
CA ARG A 159 -1.50 -12.31 -20.77
C ARG A 159 -2.93 -12.43 -20.25
N ILE A 160 -3.09 -12.56 -18.93
CA ILE A 160 -4.41 -12.53 -18.26
C ILE A 160 -5.15 -11.22 -18.56
N TYR A 161 -4.47 -10.07 -18.47
CA TYR A 161 -5.08 -8.77 -18.77
C TYR A 161 -5.51 -8.64 -20.25
N GLN A 162 -4.74 -9.22 -21.17
CA GLN A 162 -5.02 -9.25 -22.61
C GLN A 162 -6.11 -10.26 -22.99
N GLY A 163 -6.42 -11.22 -22.10
CA GLY A 163 -7.44 -12.24 -22.31
C GLY A 163 -6.92 -13.49 -23.01
N GLU A 164 -5.62 -13.78 -22.87
CA GLU A 164 -4.94 -14.97 -23.40
C GLU A 164 -4.98 -16.16 -22.43
#